data_AF-E4Z2M1-F1
#
_entry.id   AF-E4Z2M1-F1
#
_cell.length_a   1.000
_cell.length_b   1.000
_cell.length_c   1.000
_cell.angle_alpha   90.00
_cell.angle_beta   90.00
_cell.angle_gamma   90.00
#
_symmetry.space_group_name_H-M   'P 1'
#
loop_
_entity.id
_entity.type
_entity.pdbx_description
1 polymer ?
#
loop_
_entity_poly.entity_id
_entity_poly.type
_entity_poly.pdbx_seq_one_letter_code
_entity_poly.pdbx_strand_id
1 'polypeptide(L)'
;SVSNDGKYMATSSQDASLKIWDLRTWKCLTTKRLPRGAHQLQYSQRGLLAASFANVVELWKHPWEEECTQPIMQYKTALVPTTLEFCPYEDVLGIGSKKGFESILAPGAGEPNPDSWQYNPFQTKKQRAETEVRMLLEKAPVDTICLDPNLLAKLDHDAAEVFDEEQLKRVGFKPDRKFEPRVRKRGKGKTGAKEARKSKMREAAFKKHLVAKREKESKQKIVKGEQAKNVLARFMKKDD
;
A
#
# COMPACT_ATOMS: atom_id res chain seq x y z
N SER A 1 -6.30 17.88 -8.39
CA SER A 1 -6.95 16.58 -8.66
C SER A 1 -5.93 15.47 -8.62
N VAL A 2 -6.36 14.23 -8.40
CA VAL A 2 -5.52 13.02 -8.43
C VAL A 2 -6.06 12.09 -9.51
N SER A 3 -5.17 11.39 -10.21
CA SER A 3 -5.54 10.37 -11.20
C SER A 3 -6.19 9.15 -10.53
N ASN A 4 -7.09 8.46 -11.24
CA ASN A 4 -7.77 7.25 -10.74
C ASN A 4 -6.77 6.15 -10.31
N ASP A 5 -5.63 6.05 -11.00
CA ASP A 5 -4.54 5.13 -10.68
C ASP A 5 -3.78 5.46 -9.38
N GLY A 6 -4.01 6.64 -8.79
CA GLY A 6 -3.25 7.12 -7.63
C GLY A 6 -1.78 7.44 -7.91
N LYS A 7 -1.34 7.43 -9.18
CA LYS A 7 0.07 7.67 -9.57
C LYS A 7 0.41 9.14 -9.69
N TYR A 8 -0.49 9.93 -10.28
CA TYR A 8 -0.24 11.33 -10.62
C TYR A 8 -1.21 12.27 -9.91
N MET A 9 -0.70 13.43 -9.53
CA MET A 9 -1.48 14.53 -8.95
C MET A 9 -1.23 15.81 -9.72
N ALA A 10 -2.29 16.56 -10.02
CA ALA A 10 -2.23 17.87 -10.64
C ALA A 10 -2.64 18.94 -9.64
N THR A 11 -1.86 20.01 -9.61
CA THR A 11 -2.05 21.18 -8.75
C THR A 11 -1.94 22.45 -9.59
N SER A 12 -2.79 23.43 -9.33
CA SER A 12 -2.68 24.76 -9.95
C SER A 12 -2.40 25.81 -8.89
N SER A 13 -1.54 26.78 -9.23
CA SER A 13 -1.30 27.98 -8.44
C SER A 13 -2.01 29.18 -9.05
N GLN A 14 -2.24 30.21 -8.23
CA GLN A 14 -2.65 31.53 -8.69
C GLN A 14 -1.62 32.15 -9.65
N ASP A 15 -0.35 31.74 -9.56
CA ASP A 15 0.75 32.19 -10.44
C ASP A 15 0.65 31.65 -11.89
N ALA A 16 -0.50 31.07 -12.26
CA ALA A 16 -0.75 30.42 -13.53
C ALA A 16 0.18 29.22 -13.83
N SER A 17 0.79 28.63 -12.79
CA SER A 17 1.55 27.39 -12.92
C SER A 17 0.65 26.18 -12.67
N LEU A 18 0.62 25.24 -13.61
CA LEU A 18 0.08 23.90 -13.45
C LEU A 18 1.25 22.94 -13.20
N LYS A 19 1.31 22.38 -11.99
CA LYS A 19 2.35 21.42 -11.60
C LYS A 19 1.78 20.03 -11.47
N ILE A 20 2.52 19.06 -12.01
CA ILE A 20 2.14 17.66 -12.00
C ILE A 20 3.18 16.89 -11.20
N TRP A 21 2.69 16.08 -10.29
CA TRP A 21 3.47 15.39 -9.28
C TRP A 21 3.31 13.89 -9.46
N ASP A 22 4.39 13.16 -9.27
CA ASP A 22 4.35 11.72 -9.02
C ASP A 22 4.15 11.48 -7.53
N LEU A 23 3.05 10.82 -7.16
CA LEU A 23 2.70 10.53 -5.77
C LEU A 23 3.53 9.40 -5.16
N ARG A 24 4.18 8.55 -5.97
CA ARG A 24 5.08 7.51 -5.45
C ARG A 24 6.44 8.07 -5.06
N THR A 25 6.99 8.96 -5.90
CA THR A 25 8.33 9.52 -5.70
C THR A 25 8.31 10.90 -5.03
N TRP A 26 7.13 11.53 -4.94
CA TRP A 26 6.91 12.88 -4.42
C TRP A 26 7.68 13.97 -5.16
N LYS A 27 7.97 13.74 -6.45
CA LYS A 27 8.70 14.67 -7.30
C LYS A 27 7.76 15.37 -8.28
N CYS A 28 8.05 16.64 -8.54
CA CYS A 28 7.42 17.38 -9.62
C CYS A 28 7.97 16.85 -10.95
N LEU A 29 7.08 16.31 -11.79
CA LEU A 29 7.43 15.81 -13.11
C LEU A 29 7.49 16.97 -14.11
N THR A 30 6.39 17.71 -14.22
CA THR A 30 6.26 18.79 -15.20
C THR A 30 5.65 20.02 -14.57
N THR A 31 6.12 21.19 -15.02
CA THR A 31 5.50 22.48 -14.72
C THR A 31 5.08 23.10 -16.04
N LYS A 32 3.77 23.26 -16.23
CA LYS A 32 3.19 23.93 -17.39
C LYS A 32 2.69 25.31 -16.98
N ARG A 33 2.81 26.28 -17.89
CA ARG A 33 2.31 27.63 -17.67
C ARG A 33 1.00 27.79 -18.42
N LEU A 34 -0.06 28.07 -17.68
CA LEU A 34 -1.36 28.42 -18.20
C LEU A 34 -1.46 29.93 -18.42
N PRO A 35 -2.41 30.42 -19.23
CA PRO A 35 -2.66 31.86 -19.36
C PRO A 35 -3.08 32.51 -18.04
N ARG A 36 -3.80 31.77 -17.19
CA ARG A 36 -4.22 32.17 -15.84
C ARG A 36 -4.21 30.97 -14.90
N GLY A 37 -4.20 31.21 -13.59
CA GLY A 37 -4.38 30.16 -12.58
C GLY A 37 -5.68 29.38 -12.81
N ALA A 38 -5.60 28.05 -12.77
CA ALA A 38 -6.78 27.22 -12.96
C ALA A 38 -7.63 27.22 -11.69
N HIS A 39 -8.93 27.43 -11.86
CA HIS A 39 -9.90 27.39 -10.76
C HIS A 39 -10.23 25.94 -10.39
N GLN A 40 -10.41 25.08 -11.38
CA GLN A 40 -10.69 23.67 -11.17
C GLN A 40 -9.82 22.78 -12.05
N LEU A 41 -9.46 21.64 -11.47
CA LEU A 41 -8.74 20.57 -12.13
C LEU A 41 -9.50 19.27 -11.89
N GLN A 42 -9.71 18.47 -12.94
CA GLN A 42 -10.34 17.16 -12.85
C GLN A 42 -9.54 16.18 -13.71
N TYR A 43 -9.21 15.01 -13.17
CA TYR A 43 -8.69 13.90 -13.98
C TYR A 43 -9.85 13.02 -14.45
N SER A 44 -9.74 12.50 -15.66
CA SER A 44 -10.59 11.43 -16.17
C SER A 44 -10.04 10.07 -15.73
N GLN A 45 -10.84 9.01 -15.93
CA GLN A 45 -10.44 7.62 -15.64
C GLN A 45 -9.16 7.23 -16.40
N ARG A 46 -9.08 7.59 -17.70
CA ARG A 46 -7.92 7.31 -18.56
C ARG A 46 -6.75 8.30 -18.40
N GLY A 47 -6.81 9.21 -17.43
CA GLY A 47 -5.74 10.16 -17.16
C GLY A 47 -5.72 11.40 -18.05
N LEU A 48 -6.83 11.74 -18.71
CA LEU A 48 -7.04 13.05 -19.31
C LEU A 48 -7.21 14.09 -18.21
N LEU A 49 -6.58 15.26 -18.33
CA LEU A 49 -6.71 16.34 -17.34
C LEU A 49 -7.54 17.48 -17.93
N ALA A 50 -8.66 17.81 -17.28
CA ALA A 50 -9.39 19.03 -17.54
C ALA A 50 -8.90 20.14 -16.60
N ALA A 51 -8.58 21.30 -17.17
CA ALA A 51 -8.23 22.50 -16.42
C ALA A 51 -9.13 23.65 -16.85
N SER A 52 -9.86 24.25 -15.90
CA SER A 52 -10.62 25.48 -16.16
C SER A 52 -9.87 26.70 -15.66
N PHE A 53 -9.80 27.73 -16.49
CA PHE A 53 -9.37 29.07 -16.06
C PHE A 53 -10.20 30.11 -16.79
N ALA A 54 -10.58 31.18 -16.08
CA ALA A 54 -11.52 32.17 -16.62
C ALA A 54 -12.77 31.49 -17.21
N ASN A 55 -13.09 31.71 -18.49
CA ASN A 55 -14.21 31.09 -19.19
C ASN A 55 -13.79 30.04 -20.22
N VAL A 56 -12.58 29.49 -20.08
CA VAL A 56 -12.04 28.47 -20.98
C VAL A 56 -11.77 27.19 -20.17
N VAL A 57 -12.09 26.06 -20.78
CA VAL A 57 -11.76 24.73 -20.29
C VAL A 57 -10.82 24.09 -21.28
N GLU A 58 -9.66 23.65 -20.81
CA GLU A 58 -8.67 22.95 -21.62
C GLU A 58 -8.59 21.48 -21.21
N LEU A 59 -8.44 20.62 -22.22
CA LEU A 59 -8.21 19.19 -22.04
C LEU A 59 -6.79 18.83 -22.43
N TRP A 60 -6.09 18.14 -21.54
CA TRP A 60 -4.69 17.76 -21.69
C TRP A 60 -4.54 16.24 -21.65
N LYS A 61 -3.97 15.66 -22.72
CA LYS A 61 -3.51 14.26 -22.73
C LYS A 61 -2.19 14.17 -21.99
N HIS A 62 -2.01 13.10 -21.21
CA HIS A 62 -0.73 12.72 -20.62
C HIS A 62 0.08 13.92 -20.10
N PRO A 63 -0.48 14.71 -19.17
CA PRO A 63 0.12 16.00 -18.85
C PRO A 63 1.46 15.85 -18.09
N TRP A 64 1.78 14.65 -17.60
CA TRP A 64 3.07 14.28 -17.00
C TRP A 64 4.22 14.17 -18.01
N GLU A 65 3.95 14.12 -19.32
CA GLU A 65 4.99 14.14 -20.35
C GLU A 65 5.40 15.58 -20.66
N GLU A 66 6.71 15.82 -20.78
CA GLU A 66 7.28 17.13 -21.10
C GLU A 66 6.97 17.57 -22.54
N GLU A 67 6.77 16.61 -23.45
CA GLU A 67 6.51 16.87 -24.88
C GLU A 67 5.14 17.50 -25.14
N CYS A 68 4.20 17.36 -24.21
CA CYS A 68 2.86 17.91 -24.33
C CYS A 68 2.85 19.42 -24.02
N THR A 69 3.16 20.23 -25.03
CA THR A 69 3.16 21.70 -24.93
C THR A 69 1.79 22.34 -25.14
N GLN A 70 0.90 21.69 -25.89
CA GLN A 70 -0.43 22.21 -26.23
C GLN A 70 -1.57 21.32 -25.70
N PRO A 71 -2.73 21.91 -25.36
CA PRO A 71 -3.92 21.14 -25.02
C PRO A 71 -4.50 20.45 -26.27
N ILE A 72 -5.18 19.32 -26.07
CA ILE A 72 -5.89 18.60 -27.16
C ILE A 72 -7.06 19.43 -27.66
N MET A 73 -7.81 20.00 -26.72
CA MET A 73 -9.06 20.69 -26.98
C MET A 73 -9.20 21.85 -26.02
N GLN A 74 -9.74 22.95 -26.53
CA GLN A 74 -10.14 24.10 -25.75
C GLN A 74 -11.63 24.36 -26.01
N TYR A 75 -12.38 24.53 -24.94
CA TYR A 75 -13.79 24.87 -25.00
C TYR A 75 -14.03 26.20 -24.30
N LYS A 76 -14.76 27.10 -24.95
CA LYS A 76 -15.09 28.41 -24.40
C LYS A 76 -16.52 28.40 -23.89
N THR A 77 -16.67 28.55 -22.59
CA THR A 77 -17.96 28.67 -21.90
C THR A 77 -18.41 30.15 -21.87
N ALA A 78 -19.72 30.38 -21.75
CA ALA A 78 -20.26 31.74 -21.66
C ALA A 78 -19.86 32.46 -20.36
N LEU A 79 -19.71 31.71 -19.26
CA LEU A 79 -19.34 32.20 -17.93
C LEU A 79 -18.17 31.38 -17.37
N VAL A 80 -17.66 31.81 -16.22
CA VAL A 80 -16.62 31.07 -15.49
C VAL A 80 -17.23 29.77 -14.93
N PRO A 81 -16.66 28.60 -15.25
CA PRO A 81 -17.13 27.34 -14.70
C PRO A 81 -16.77 27.26 -13.22
N THR A 82 -17.76 26.88 -12.41
CA THR A 82 -17.62 26.66 -10.96
C THR A 82 -17.20 25.24 -10.65
N THR A 83 -17.65 24.27 -11.45
CA THR A 83 -17.35 22.85 -11.29
C THR A 83 -17.03 22.17 -12.61
N LEU A 84 -16.14 21.19 -12.57
CA LEU A 84 -15.82 20.28 -13.66
C LEU A 84 -15.87 18.85 -13.13
N GLU A 85 -16.58 17.97 -13.84
CA GLU A 85 -16.65 16.56 -13.50
C GLU A 85 -16.76 15.71 -14.77
N PHE A 86 -15.91 14.70 -14.90
CA PHE A 86 -16.03 13.74 -16.00
C PHE A 86 -17.13 12.75 -15.68
N CYS A 87 -17.94 12.40 -16.69
CA CYS A 87 -18.85 11.29 -16.58
C CYS A 87 -18.03 9.98 -16.53
N PRO A 88 -18.24 9.09 -15.54
CA PRO A 88 -17.60 7.79 -15.52
C PRO A 88 -17.98 6.96 -16.76
N TYR A 89 -17.01 6.27 -17.39
CA TYR A 89 -17.19 5.34 -18.53
C TYR A 89 -17.68 5.97 -19.85
N GLU A 90 -17.96 7.27 -19.88
CA GLU A 90 -18.37 7.99 -21.06
C GLU A 90 -17.39 9.12 -21.39
N ASP A 91 -17.31 9.47 -22.67
CA ASP A 91 -16.47 10.57 -23.16
C ASP A 91 -17.17 11.93 -23.01
N VAL A 92 -17.65 12.22 -21.81
CA VAL A 92 -18.41 13.45 -21.49
C VAL A 92 -17.77 14.18 -20.32
N LEU A 93 -17.59 15.49 -20.47
CA LEU A 93 -17.24 16.40 -19.39
C LEU A 93 -18.45 17.27 -19.04
N GLY A 94 -18.89 17.19 -17.78
CA GLY A 94 -19.85 18.10 -17.19
C GLY A 94 -19.18 19.37 -16.70
N ILE A 95 -19.73 20.51 -17.10
CA ILE A 95 -19.29 21.85 -16.72
C ILE A 95 -20.43 22.52 -15.98
N GLY A 96 -20.25 22.74 -14.68
CA GLY A 96 -21.17 23.53 -13.88
C GLY A 96 -20.81 25.01 -13.95
N SER A 97 -21.79 25.85 -14.25
CA SER A 97 -21.66 27.30 -14.36
C SER A 97 -22.79 27.98 -13.60
N LYS A 98 -22.64 29.29 -13.30
CA LYS A 98 -23.70 30.06 -12.63
C LYS A 98 -25.01 30.10 -13.42
N LYS A 99 -24.94 29.96 -14.75
CA LYS A 99 -26.11 29.94 -15.64
C LYS A 99 -26.81 28.58 -15.66
N GLY A 100 -26.12 27.50 -15.28
CA GLY A 100 -26.63 26.14 -15.37
C GLY A 100 -25.52 25.14 -15.65
N PHE A 101 -25.90 24.03 -16.28
CA PHE A 101 -25.02 22.92 -16.60
C PHE A 101 -24.82 22.83 -18.12
N GLU A 102 -23.57 22.68 -18.54
CA GLU A 102 -23.18 22.42 -19.93
C GLU A 102 -22.43 21.09 -19.96
N SER A 103 -22.82 20.18 -20.85
CA SER A 103 -22.07 18.96 -21.12
C SER A 103 -21.34 19.09 -22.45
N ILE A 104 -20.05 18.77 -22.46
CA ILE A 104 -19.25 18.73 -23.68
C ILE A 104 -18.70 17.32 -23.89
N LEU A 105 -18.47 16.97 -25.15
CA LEU A 105 -17.78 15.73 -25.48
C LEU A 105 -16.28 15.90 -25.25
N ALA A 106 -15.69 14.97 -24.50
CA ALA A 106 -14.27 14.91 -24.20
C ALA A 106 -13.71 13.58 -24.71
N PRO A 107 -13.26 13.50 -25.97
CA PRO A 107 -12.84 12.25 -26.58
C PRO A 107 -11.70 11.57 -25.82
N GLY A 108 -11.85 10.27 -25.53
CA GLY A 108 -10.86 9.47 -24.83
C GLY A 108 -10.78 9.74 -23.32
N ALA A 109 -11.80 10.34 -22.71
CA ALA A 109 -11.85 10.59 -21.28
C ALA A 109 -12.29 9.35 -20.48
N GLY A 110 -13.31 8.63 -20.96
CA GLY A 110 -13.94 7.50 -20.30
C GLY A 110 -13.24 6.16 -20.57
N GLU A 111 -13.32 5.25 -19.61
CA GLU A 111 -12.90 3.86 -19.82
C GLU A 111 -13.96 3.08 -20.60
N PRO A 112 -13.65 2.53 -21.79
CA PRO A 112 -14.64 1.84 -22.62
C PRO A 112 -15.12 0.50 -22.05
N ASN A 113 -14.30 -0.13 -21.21
CA ASN A 113 -14.53 -1.48 -20.70
C ASN A 113 -14.77 -1.41 -19.18
N PRO A 114 -15.98 -1.07 -18.73
CA PRO A 114 -16.33 -1.13 -17.31
C PRO A 114 -16.29 -2.58 -16.80
N ASP A 115 -15.70 -2.80 -15.62
CA ASP A 115 -15.86 -4.05 -14.88
C ASP A 115 -17.24 -4.08 -14.22
N SER A 116 -18.14 -4.89 -14.78
CA SER A 116 -19.54 -4.99 -14.35
C SER A 116 -19.72 -5.48 -12.91
N TRP A 117 -18.71 -6.12 -12.32
CA TRP A 117 -18.74 -6.57 -10.93
C TRP A 117 -18.47 -5.45 -9.94
N GLN A 118 -17.64 -4.47 -10.33
CA GLN A 118 -17.30 -3.32 -9.50
C GLN A 118 -18.27 -2.15 -9.74
N TYR A 119 -18.53 -1.85 -11.00
CA TYR A 119 -19.39 -0.74 -11.38
C TYR A 119 -20.09 -1.04 -12.72
N ASN A 120 -21.40 -1.16 -12.68
CA ASN A 120 -22.23 -1.40 -13.86
C ASN A 120 -23.07 -0.15 -14.17
N PRO A 121 -22.82 0.58 -15.27
CA PRO A 121 -23.67 1.70 -15.68
C PRO A 121 -25.13 1.31 -15.94
N PHE A 122 -25.37 0.07 -16.38
CA PHE A 122 -26.69 -0.45 -16.74
C PHE A 122 -27.27 -1.38 -15.66
N GLN A 123 -27.11 -0.99 -14.39
CA GLN A 123 -27.48 -1.83 -13.26
C GLN A 123 -28.99 -2.01 -13.11
N THR A 124 -29.44 -3.24 -12.92
CA THR A 124 -30.84 -3.53 -12.57
C THR A 124 -31.12 -3.22 -11.09
N LYS A 125 -32.39 -3.05 -10.71
CA LYS A 125 -32.77 -2.82 -9.31
C LYS A 125 -32.28 -3.91 -8.35
N LYS A 126 -32.27 -5.18 -8.79
CA LYS A 126 -31.78 -6.32 -7.98
C LYS A 126 -30.27 -6.25 -7.78
N GLN A 127 -29.53 -6.06 -8.87
CA GLN A 127 -28.08 -5.91 -8.81
C GLN A 127 -27.69 -4.72 -7.92
N ARG A 128 -28.43 -3.61 -7.98
CA ARG A 128 -28.20 -2.45 -7.11
C ARG A 128 -28.31 -2.80 -5.63
N ALA A 129 -29.40 -3.46 -5.24
CA ALA A 129 -29.59 -3.89 -3.86
C ALA A 129 -28.48 -4.85 -3.39
N GLU A 130 -28.10 -5.82 -4.23
CA GLU A 130 -27.01 -6.76 -3.92
C GLU A 130 -25.65 -6.04 -3.78
N THR A 131 -25.34 -5.09 -4.67
CA THR A 131 -24.10 -4.31 -4.57
C THR A 131 -24.08 -3.40 -3.35
N GLU A 132 -25.21 -2.80 -2.97
CA GLU A 132 -25.30 -1.97 -1.76
C GLU A 132 -25.04 -2.82 -0.51
N VAL A 133 -25.66 -4.01 -0.41
CA VAL A 133 -25.40 -4.95 0.68
C VAL A 133 -23.93 -5.37 0.70
N ARG A 134 -23.35 -5.67 -0.46
CA ARG A 134 -21.95 -6.07 -0.56
C ARG A 134 -20.97 -4.95 -0.18
N MET A 135 -21.21 -3.72 -0.63
CA MET A 135 -20.40 -2.54 -0.25
C MET A 135 -20.44 -2.27 1.26
N LEU A 136 -21.57 -2.56 1.92
CA LEU A 136 -21.68 -2.44 3.37
C LEU A 136 -20.92 -3.54 4.11
N LEU A 137 -20.94 -4.78 3.62
CA LEU A 137 -20.21 -5.90 4.20
C LEU A 137 -18.69 -5.79 3.99
N GLU A 138 -18.25 -5.34 2.81
CA GLU A 138 -16.84 -5.19 2.44
C GLU A 138 -16.28 -3.79 2.76
N LYS A 139 -17.03 -2.95 3.49
CA LYS A 139 -16.59 -1.60 3.85
C LYS A 139 -15.29 -1.65 4.63
N ALA A 140 -14.24 -1.06 4.06
CA ALA A 140 -12.94 -0.95 4.72
C ALA A 140 -13.05 -0.14 6.03
N PRO A 141 -12.41 -0.59 7.13
CA PRO A 141 -12.32 0.19 8.36
C PRO A 141 -11.50 1.46 8.16
N VAL A 142 -11.68 2.47 9.01
CA VAL A 142 -10.91 3.72 8.93
C VAL A 142 -9.42 3.49 9.20
N ASP A 143 -9.09 2.50 10.05
CA ASP A 143 -7.71 2.18 10.44
C ASP A 143 -6.86 1.59 9.29
N THR A 144 -7.49 1.11 8.21
CA THR A 144 -6.75 0.54 7.07
C THR A 144 -6.27 1.59 6.07
N ILE A 145 -6.58 2.88 6.29
CA ILE A 145 -6.19 3.97 5.40
C ILE A 145 -4.71 4.31 5.63
N CYS A 146 -3.86 3.82 4.72
CA CYS A 146 -2.42 4.04 4.72
C CYS A 146 -1.95 4.51 3.32
N LEU A 147 -0.74 5.09 3.24
CA LEU A 147 -0.16 5.50 1.95
C LEU A 147 0.05 4.31 1.01
N ASP A 148 0.54 3.19 1.56
CA ASP A 148 0.69 1.93 0.85
C ASP A 148 -0.56 1.06 1.08
N PRO A 149 -1.40 0.80 0.06
CA PRO A 149 -2.56 -0.08 0.23
C PRO A 149 -2.16 -1.54 0.51
N ASN A 150 -0.97 -1.95 0.07
CA ASN A 150 -0.45 -3.31 0.27
C ASN A 150 0.23 -3.51 1.63
N LEU A 151 0.12 -2.56 2.56
CA LEU A 151 0.77 -2.64 3.87
C LEU A 151 0.26 -3.83 4.71
N LEU A 152 -1.03 -4.15 4.62
CA LEU A 152 -1.64 -5.26 5.38
C LEU A 152 -1.05 -6.64 5.03
N ALA A 153 -0.47 -6.79 3.84
CA ALA A 153 0.19 -8.03 3.42
C ALA A 153 1.65 -8.12 3.92
N LYS A 154 2.22 -7.02 4.43
CA LYS A 154 3.60 -6.98 4.92
C LYS A 154 3.64 -7.47 6.37
N LEU A 155 4.69 -8.23 6.68
CA LEU A 155 4.99 -8.61 8.05
C LEU A 155 5.61 -7.42 8.77
N ASP A 156 5.16 -7.19 10.00
CA ASP A 156 5.81 -6.27 10.91
C ASP A 156 7.11 -6.91 11.40
N HIS A 157 8.23 -6.36 10.94
CA HIS A 157 9.55 -6.86 11.30
C HIS A 157 9.89 -6.61 12.77
N ASP A 158 9.43 -5.51 13.36
CA ASP A 158 9.77 -5.16 14.74
C ASP A 158 9.05 -6.11 15.71
N ALA A 159 7.77 -6.40 15.44
CA ALA A 159 7.02 -7.39 16.21
C ALA A 159 7.59 -8.81 16.05
N ALA A 160 8.06 -9.17 14.85
CA ALA A 160 8.71 -10.45 14.61
C ALA A 160 10.03 -10.58 15.40
N GLU A 161 10.84 -9.52 15.45
CA GLU A 161 12.07 -9.50 16.25
C GLU A 161 11.80 -9.68 17.75
N VAL A 162 10.78 -8.98 18.29
CA VAL A 162 10.39 -9.13 19.70
C VAL A 162 9.91 -10.55 19.99
N PHE A 163 9.08 -11.12 19.10
CA PHE A 163 8.60 -12.49 19.23
C PHE A 163 9.77 -13.49 19.23
N ASP A 164 10.72 -13.33 18.31
CA ASP A 164 11.91 -14.17 18.23
C ASP A 164 12.76 -14.08 19.51
N GLU A 165 12.95 -12.86 20.06
CA GLU A 165 13.66 -12.66 21.32
C GLU A 165 12.96 -13.33 22.51
N GLU A 166 11.62 -13.29 22.57
CA GLU A 166 10.86 -13.99 23.60
C GLU A 166 10.97 -15.52 23.48
N GLN A 167 10.93 -16.06 22.26
CA GLN A 167 11.13 -17.49 22.02
C GLN A 167 12.55 -17.93 22.45
N LEU A 168 13.58 -17.14 22.11
CA LEU A 168 14.95 -17.41 22.54
C LEU A 168 15.09 -17.44 24.07
N LYS A 169 14.43 -16.50 24.77
CA LYS A 169 14.40 -16.46 26.24
C LYS A 169 13.71 -17.70 26.84
N ARG A 170 12.57 -18.13 26.30
CA ARG A 170 11.85 -19.36 26.75
C ARG A 170 12.66 -20.63 26.52
N VAL A 171 13.41 -20.67 25.42
CA VAL A 171 14.33 -21.79 25.12
C VAL A 171 15.56 -21.75 26.05
N GLY A 172 15.79 -20.64 26.77
CA GLY A 172 16.93 -20.44 27.67
C GLY A 172 18.22 -20.14 26.91
N PHE A 173 18.11 -19.77 25.63
CA PHE A 173 19.26 -19.46 24.80
C PHE A 173 19.66 -18.01 25.02
N LYS A 174 20.82 -17.79 25.64
CA LYS A 174 21.42 -16.45 25.73
C LYS A 174 22.19 -16.19 24.44
N PRO A 175 21.74 -15.27 23.57
CA PRO A 175 22.53 -14.90 22.40
C PRO A 175 23.84 -14.25 22.85
N ASP A 176 24.95 -14.61 22.21
CA ASP A 176 26.23 -13.92 22.39
C ASP A 176 26.06 -12.42 22.10
N ARG A 177 26.72 -11.56 22.91
CA ARG A 177 26.69 -10.09 22.81
C ARG A 177 26.67 -9.62 21.34
N LYS A 178 25.68 -8.77 20.97
CA LYS A 178 25.62 -8.10 19.66
C LYS A 178 26.98 -7.41 19.43
N PHE A 179 27.60 -7.70 18.29
CA PHE A 179 28.90 -7.13 17.94
C PHE A 179 28.66 -5.76 17.33
N GLU A 180 28.99 -4.70 18.04
CA GLU A 180 28.94 -3.35 17.49
C GLU A 180 30.19 -3.12 16.62
N PRO A 181 30.04 -2.94 15.28
CA PRO A 181 31.18 -2.75 14.41
C PRO A 181 31.82 -1.38 14.69
N ARG A 182 33.08 -1.39 15.13
CA ARG A 182 33.90 -0.17 15.17
C ARG A 182 34.08 0.37 13.75
N VAL A 183 33.50 1.53 13.45
CA VAL A 183 33.64 2.20 12.15
C VAL A 183 35.11 2.60 11.96
N ARG A 184 35.84 1.86 11.11
CA ARG A 184 37.17 2.26 10.62
C ARG A 184 37.05 2.70 9.17
N LYS A 185 37.52 3.90 8.85
CA LYS A 185 37.49 4.53 7.51
C LYS A 185 38.35 3.85 6.44
N ARG A 186 38.71 2.57 6.56
CA ARG A 186 39.49 1.85 5.54
C ARG A 186 39.07 0.39 5.41
N GLY A 187 38.65 0.03 4.19
CA GLY A 187 38.56 -1.33 3.68
C GLY A 187 37.15 -1.92 3.67
N LYS A 188 36.47 -1.81 2.52
CA LYS A 188 35.33 -2.66 2.16
C LYS A 188 35.80 -4.13 2.19
N GLY A 189 35.17 -5.00 2.98
CA GLY A 189 35.22 -6.44 2.69
C GLY A 189 35.41 -7.43 3.84
N LYS A 190 35.64 -7.04 5.11
CA LYS A 190 35.86 -8.03 6.20
C LYS A 190 34.79 -8.07 7.30
N THR A 191 33.82 -7.16 7.29
CA THR A 191 32.78 -7.06 8.33
C THR A 191 31.59 -7.97 8.05
N GLY A 192 30.95 -7.83 6.87
CA GLY A 192 29.76 -8.63 6.51
C GLY A 192 30.01 -10.14 6.47
N ALA A 193 31.17 -10.59 5.94
CA ALA A 193 31.52 -12.02 5.94
C ALA A 193 31.77 -12.59 7.35
N LYS A 194 32.27 -11.76 8.29
CA LYS A 194 32.43 -12.16 9.71
C LYS A 194 31.08 -12.24 10.42
N GLU A 195 30.16 -11.34 10.10
CA GLU A 195 28.81 -11.32 10.66
C GLU A 195 27.97 -12.51 10.18
N ALA A 196 28.00 -12.81 8.88
CA ALA A 196 27.34 -14.00 8.31
C ALA A 196 27.92 -15.33 8.84
N ARG A 197 29.22 -15.40 9.12
CA ARG A 197 29.83 -16.59 9.76
C ARG A 197 29.40 -16.71 11.23
N LYS A 198 29.27 -15.59 11.93
CA LYS A 198 28.79 -15.57 13.33
C LYS A 198 27.30 -15.90 13.44
N SER A 199 26.45 -15.42 12.52
CA SER A 199 25.02 -15.79 12.51
C SER A 199 24.84 -17.29 12.30
N LYS A 200 25.55 -17.89 11.33
CA LYS A 200 25.55 -19.35 11.11
C LYS A 200 26.04 -20.15 12.32
N MET A 201 27.06 -19.66 13.03
CA MET A 201 27.54 -20.29 14.27
C MET A 201 26.50 -20.19 15.40
N ARG A 202 25.80 -19.06 15.51
CA ARG A 202 24.70 -18.88 16.48
C ARG A 202 23.53 -19.81 16.19
N GLU A 203 23.11 -19.95 14.93
CA GLU A 203 22.07 -20.90 14.53
C GLU A 203 22.46 -22.36 14.83
N ALA A 204 23.71 -22.73 14.55
CA ALA A 204 24.21 -24.07 14.86
C ALA A 204 24.26 -24.34 16.38
N ALA A 205 24.69 -23.36 17.17
CA ALA A 205 24.67 -23.43 18.62
C ALA A 205 23.23 -23.53 19.18
N PHE A 206 22.29 -22.78 18.60
CA PHE A 206 20.88 -22.83 18.96
C PHE A 206 20.26 -24.21 18.68
N LYS A 207 20.51 -24.78 17.49
CA LYS A 207 20.06 -26.15 17.16
C LYS A 207 20.62 -27.19 18.13
N LYS A 208 21.90 -27.10 18.48
CA LYS A 208 22.52 -28.00 19.48
C LYS A 208 21.87 -27.87 20.86
N HIS A 209 21.57 -26.64 21.29
CA HIS A 209 20.91 -26.39 22.58
C HIS A 209 19.49 -26.94 22.63
N LEU A 210 18.73 -26.84 21.53
CA LEU A 210 17.40 -27.43 21.39
C LEU A 210 17.41 -28.96 21.48
N VAL A 211 18.36 -29.62 20.80
CA VAL A 211 18.54 -31.08 20.88
C VAL A 211 18.89 -31.51 22.31
N ALA A 212 19.83 -30.81 22.95
CA ALA A 212 20.20 -31.10 24.34
C ALA A 212 19.04 -30.90 25.33
N LYS A 213 18.17 -29.91 25.10
CA LYS A 213 16.97 -29.69 25.92
C LYS A 213 15.96 -30.84 25.76
N ARG A 214 15.70 -31.28 24.52
CA ARG A 214 14.82 -32.43 24.23
C ARG A 214 15.35 -33.73 24.84
N GLU A 215 16.66 -33.96 24.81
CA GLU A 215 17.29 -35.12 25.45
C GLU A 215 17.21 -35.08 26.98
N LYS A 216 17.29 -33.90 27.60
CA LYS A 216 17.09 -33.74 29.05
C LYS A 216 15.63 -34.02 29.44
N GLU A 217 14.69 -33.52 28.66
CA GLU A 217 13.25 -33.76 28.86
C GLU A 217 12.88 -35.25 28.69
N SER A 218 13.46 -35.95 27.71
CA SER A 218 13.24 -37.39 27.55
C SER A 218 13.82 -38.20 28.71
N LYS A 219 15.05 -37.89 29.15
CA LYS A 219 15.67 -38.51 30.33
C LYS A 219 14.87 -38.26 31.62
N GLN A 220 14.35 -37.06 31.83
CA GLN A 220 13.48 -36.77 32.98
C GLN A 220 12.15 -37.54 32.94
N LYS A 221 11.57 -37.76 31.76
CA LYS A 221 10.37 -38.60 31.60
C LYS A 221 10.64 -40.07 31.92
N ILE A 222 11.79 -40.60 31.50
CA ILE A 222 12.22 -41.97 31.81
C ILE A 222 12.38 -42.15 33.32
N VAL A 223 13.11 -41.25 33.98
CA VAL A 223 13.32 -41.30 35.45
C VAL A 223 12.00 -41.18 36.23
N LYS A 224 11.09 -40.28 35.82
CA LYS A 224 9.76 -40.20 36.42
C LYS A 224 8.92 -41.46 36.19
N GLY A 225 9.04 -42.09 35.02
CA GLY A 225 8.38 -43.37 34.73
C GLY A 225 8.93 -44.52 35.58
N GLU A 226 10.24 -44.57 35.80
CA GLU A 226 10.89 -45.54 36.69
C GLU A 226 10.51 -45.32 38.16
N GLN A 227 10.44 -44.06 38.61
CA GLN A 227 9.95 -43.72 39.95
C GLN A 227 8.47 -44.10 40.13
N ALA A 228 7.60 -43.86 39.14
CA ALA A 228 6.21 -44.27 39.19
C ALA A 228 6.07 -45.81 39.24
N LYS A 229 6.89 -46.55 38.48
CA LYS A 229 6.98 -48.01 38.55
C LYS A 229 7.46 -48.49 39.93
N ASN A 230 8.45 -47.84 40.53
CA ASN A 230 8.93 -48.15 41.88
C ASN A 230 7.90 -47.86 42.98
N VAL A 231 7.07 -46.84 42.82
CA VAL A 231 5.99 -46.54 43.77
C VAL A 231 4.86 -47.58 43.68
N LEU A 232 4.51 -48.03 42.47
CA LEU A 232 3.52 -49.09 42.24
C LEU A 232 4.00 -50.47 42.74
N ALA A 233 5.30 -50.73 42.72
CA ALA A 233 5.89 -51.98 43.24
C ALA A 233 5.67 -52.18 44.75
N ARG A 234 5.34 -51.13 45.50
CA ARG A 234 4.99 -51.23 46.93
C ARG A 234 3.60 -51.82 47.20
N PHE A 235 2.75 -51.92 46.17
CA PHE A 235 1.38 -52.44 46.29
C PHE A 235 1.23 -53.86 45.74
N MET A 236 2.31 -54.48 45.23
CA MET A 236 2.27 -55.88 44.84
C MET A 236 2.38 -56.76 46.10
N LYS A 237 1.39 -57.63 46.32
CA LYS A 237 1.42 -58.63 47.40
C LYS A 237 2.60 -59.58 47.18
N LYS A 238 3.31 -59.90 48.27
CA LYS A 238 4.25 -61.01 48.32
C LYS A 238 3.43 -62.29 48.36
N ASP A 239 3.62 -63.14 47.36
CA ASP A 239 3.05 -64.48 47.33
C ASP A 239 3.85 -65.38 48.29
N ASP A 240 3.20 -65.84 49.35
CA ASP A 240 3.55 -67.02 50.15
C ASP A 240 2.46 -68.09 49.94
#